data_AF-A0A811YWD1-F1
#
_entry.id   AF-A0A811YWD1-F1
#
_cell.length_a   1.000
_cell.length_b   1.000
_cell.length_c   1.000
_cell.angle_alpha   90.00
_cell.angle_beta   90.00
_cell.angle_gamma   90.00
#
_symmetry.space_group_name_H-M   'P 1'
#
loop_
_entity.id
_entity.type
_entity.pdbx_description
1 polymer ?
#
loop_
_entity_poly.entity_id
_entity_poly.type
_entity_poly.pdbx_seq_one_letter_code
_entity_poly.pdbx_strand_id
1 'polypeptide(L)'
;MSSPEEQAFRLLTEYSNGFMVSQVLFAACELGVFDLLAEAPEPLGAAAVAARLGTSSHGTELLLDTCVSLKLLQVETKTGKALYQNTELSSTYLVRASPKCQGNMLRYLARTTYLCWGHLTQAVRDGRNQYLEAFGVPSDQLFSAIYRSEDERLLFMRGLQDVWSVSGRPVLGAFDLSPFPLICDVGGCSGALAKECTSLYPACRVAVFDTPEVVQTAEKHFSFPEAARISFCEGDFFKDPLPEADLYLLARVLHDWTDERCSRLLARIHRACKPGGGVLVVESLLAADGRGPLTAQLYSLNMLVQTEGRERTPAQYRALLAAAGFRHVQCRRTGGLYDAILATR
;
A
#
# COMPACT_ATOMS: atom_id res chain seq x y z
N MET A 1 -26.76 24.38 19.19
CA MET A 1 -26.03 23.97 17.96
C MET A 1 -24.87 24.93 17.81
N SER A 2 -23.67 24.43 17.53
CA SER A 2 -22.49 25.28 17.36
C SER A 2 -22.59 26.17 16.14
N SER A 3 -22.07 27.39 16.22
CA SER A 3 -22.10 28.34 15.10
C SER A 3 -21.30 27.79 13.89
N PRO A 4 -21.56 28.25 12.65
CA PRO A 4 -20.77 27.85 11.47
C PRO A 4 -19.26 28.13 11.63
N GLU A 5 -18.91 29.23 12.29
CA GLU A 5 -17.51 29.60 12.58
C GLU A 5 -16.86 28.61 13.57
N GLU A 6 -17.57 28.24 14.63
CA GLU A 6 -17.08 27.23 15.58
C GLU A 6 -16.88 25.86 14.93
N GLN A 7 -17.76 25.48 13.98
CA GLN A 7 -17.62 24.24 13.23
C GLN A 7 -16.40 24.28 12.30
N ALA A 8 -16.18 25.40 11.61
CA ALA A 8 -15.01 25.59 10.75
C ALA A 8 -13.70 25.56 11.54
N PHE A 9 -13.65 26.21 12.70
CA PHE A 9 -12.46 26.21 13.56
C PHE A 9 -12.15 24.82 14.13
N ARG A 10 -13.17 24.03 14.50
CA ARG A 10 -12.98 22.62 14.91
C ARG A 10 -12.37 21.80 13.79
N LEU A 11 -12.89 21.92 12.57
CA LEU A 11 -12.38 21.19 11.41
C LEU A 11 -10.91 21.56 11.11
N LEU A 12 -10.58 22.85 11.14
CA LEU A 12 -9.20 23.31 11.01
C LEU A 12 -8.28 22.72 12.07
N THR A 13 -8.76 22.65 13.32
CA THR A 13 -8.02 22.07 14.44
C THR A 13 -7.80 20.57 14.25
N GLU A 14 -8.82 19.83 13.80
CA GLU A 14 -8.71 18.39 13.49
C GLU A 14 -7.66 18.14 12.40
N TYR A 15 -7.65 18.94 11.33
CA TYR A 15 -6.64 18.81 10.27
C TYR A 15 -5.24 19.18 10.74
N SER A 16 -5.11 20.28 11.49
CA SER A 16 -3.83 20.75 12.02
C SER A 16 -3.21 19.72 12.98
N ASN A 17 -4.06 18.97 13.71
CA ASN A 17 -3.63 17.95 14.65
C ASN A 17 -3.53 16.54 14.04
N GLY A 18 -3.89 16.36 12.77
CA GLY A 18 -3.92 15.04 12.11
C GLY A 18 -2.57 14.32 12.15
N PHE A 19 -1.46 15.05 12.06
CA PHE A 19 -0.11 14.46 12.15
C PHE A 19 0.16 13.81 13.51
N MET A 20 -0.39 14.35 14.59
CA MET A 20 -0.26 13.79 15.94
C MET A 20 -1.03 12.48 16.05
N VAL A 21 -2.23 12.42 15.46
CA VAL A 21 -3.05 11.20 15.39
C VAL A 21 -2.29 10.09 14.65
N SER A 22 -1.66 10.41 13.52
CA SER A 22 -0.82 9.44 12.80
C SER A 22 0.34 8.94 13.64
N GLN A 23 1.07 9.83 14.34
CA GLN A 23 2.20 9.44 15.18
C GLN A 23 1.78 8.58 16.39
N VAL A 24 0.62 8.84 16.99
CA VAL A 24 0.06 7.97 18.05
C VAL A 24 -0.17 6.56 17.53
N LEU A 25 -0.80 6.42 16.35
CA LEU A 25 -1.02 5.12 15.73
C LEU A 25 0.31 4.41 15.43
N PHE A 26 1.28 5.12 14.85
CA PHE A 26 2.59 4.58 14.52
C PHE A 26 3.35 4.11 15.76
N ALA A 27 3.40 4.94 16.80
CA ALA A 27 4.08 4.63 18.05
C ALA A 27 3.44 3.43 18.77
N ALA A 28 2.11 3.36 18.82
CA ALA A 28 1.41 2.22 19.43
C ALA A 28 1.69 0.90 18.68
N CYS A 29 1.77 0.93 17.35
CA CYS A 29 2.17 -0.23 16.53
C CYS A 29 3.66 -0.60 16.73
N GLU A 30 4.55 0.39 16.79
CA GLU A 30 5.99 0.15 16.97
C GLU A 30 6.31 -0.43 18.34
N LEU A 31 5.67 0.09 19.39
CA LEU A 31 5.79 -0.40 20.76
C LEU A 31 5.14 -1.78 20.98
N GLY A 32 4.32 -2.26 20.06
CA GLY A 32 3.65 -3.57 20.19
C GLY A 32 2.49 -3.58 21.19
N VAL A 33 1.82 -2.44 21.37
CA VAL A 33 0.68 -2.31 22.30
C VAL A 33 -0.43 -3.30 21.96
N PHE A 34 -0.83 -3.35 20.69
CA PHE A 34 -1.95 -4.18 20.25
C PHE A 34 -1.66 -5.67 20.36
N ASP A 35 -0.42 -6.08 20.04
CA ASP A 35 0.04 -7.46 20.17
C ASP A 35 0.00 -7.90 21.64
N LEU A 36 0.57 -7.08 22.54
CA LEU A 36 0.58 -7.37 23.98
C LEU A 36 -0.83 -7.54 24.55
N LEU A 37 -1.77 -6.67 24.14
CA LEU A 37 -3.16 -6.75 24.61
C LEU A 37 -3.92 -7.95 24.02
N ALA A 38 -3.52 -8.44 22.84
CA ALA A 38 -4.11 -9.64 22.24
C ALA A 38 -3.59 -10.94 22.89
N GLU A 39 -2.34 -10.95 23.35
CA GLU A 39 -1.72 -12.09 24.03
C GLU A 39 -2.10 -12.19 25.52
N ALA A 40 -2.55 -11.08 26.12
CA ALA A 40 -2.95 -11.05 27.51
C ALA A 40 -4.25 -11.84 27.74
N PRO A 41 -4.35 -12.67 28.80
CA PRO A 41 -5.57 -13.43 29.09
C PRO A 41 -6.72 -12.53 29.58
N GLU A 42 -6.41 -11.34 30.07
CA GLU A 42 -7.36 -10.36 30.60
C GLU A 42 -6.93 -8.93 30.22
N PRO A 43 -7.86 -7.96 30.20
CA PRO A 43 -7.55 -6.55 29.99
C PRO A 43 -6.48 -6.03 30.95
N LEU A 44 -5.52 -5.24 30.45
CA LEU A 44 -4.36 -4.79 31.22
C LEU A 44 -4.50 -3.32 31.64
N GLY A 45 -4.05 -2.97 32.85
CA GLY A 45 -3.89 -1.57 33.24
C GLY A 45 -2.61 -0.95 32.69
N ALA A 46 -2.57 0.38 32.60
CA ALA A 46 -1.44 1.13 32.02
C ALA A 46 -0.08 0.78 32.65
N ALA A 47 -0.02 0.58 33.98
CA ALA A 47 1.21 0.18 34.67
C ALA A 47 1.72 -1.21 34.22
N ALA A 48 0.82 -2.15 33.95
CA ALA A 48 1.20 -3.49 33.47
C ALA A 48 1.67 -3.45 32.02
N VAL A 49 1.01 -2.65 31.17
CA VAL A 49 1.45 -2.40 29.79
C VAL A 49 2.84 -1.77 29.79
N ALA A 50 3.05 -0.71 30.59
CA ALA A 50 4.33 -0.01 30.69
C ALA A 50 5.48 -0.93 31.11
N ALA A 51 5.25 -1.76 32.14
CA ALA A 51 6.24 -2.70 32.63
C ALA A 51 6.61 -3.77 31.58
N ARG A 52 5.63 -4.27 30.81
CA ARG A 52 5.87 -5.31 29.80
C ARG A 52 6.50 -4.79 28.51
N LEU A 53 6.22 -3.54 28.14
CA LEU A 53 6.79 -2.90 26.95
C LEU A 53 8.09 -2.12 27.24
N GLY A 54 8.49 -2.02 28.51
CA GLY A 54 9.69 -1.28 28.91
C GLY A 54 9.56 0.24 28.71
N THR A 55 8.36 0.78 28.85
CA THR A 55 8.05 2.20 28.62
C THR A 55 7.77 2.95 29.92
N SER A 56 7.84 4.28 29.89
CA SER A 56 7.49 5.10 31.05
C SER A 56 6.01 4.97 31.40
N SER A 57 5.66 4.96 32.69
CA SER A 57 4.26 4.89 33.13
C SER A 57 3.43 6.05 32.57
N HIS A 58 3.94 7.28 32.67
CA HIS A 58 3.25 8.48 32.21
C HIS A 58 3.00 8.47 30.70
N GLY A 59 4.03 8.20 29.88
CA GLY A 59 3.88 8.17 28.43
C GLY A 59 2.96 7.03 27.95
N THR A 60 2.98 5.89 28.64
CA THR A 60 2.11 4.76 28.31
C THR A 60 0.65 5.08 28.59
N GLU A 61 0.34 5.67 29.75
CA GLU A 61 -1.02 6.10 30.10
C GLU A 61 -1.57 7.09 29.07
N LEU A 62 -0.81 8.15 28.74
CA LEU A 62 -1.19 9.12 27.71
C LEU A 62 -1.46 8.46 26.36
N LEU A 63 -0.58 7.54 25.93
CA LEU A 63 -0.73 6.84 24.66
C LEU A 63 -2.01 5.98 24.65
N LEU A 64 -2.23 5.18 25.69
CA LEU A 64 -3.39 4.30 25.80
C LEU A 64 -4.70 5.08 25.85
N ASP A 65 -4.79 6.14 26.65
CA ASP A 65 -5.97 6.99 26.73
C ASP A 65 -6.26 7.71 25.40
N THR A 66 -5.21 8.12 24.69
CA THR A 66 -5.36 8.68 23.34
C THR A 66 -5.86 7.62 22.36
N CYS A 67 -5.32 6.39 22.40
CA CYS A 67 -5.82 5.28 21.60
C CYS A 67 -7.28 4.93 21.89
N VAL A 68 -7.74 5.04 23.14
CA VAL A 68 -9.16 4.90 23.51
C VAL A 68 -9.99 5.99 22.84
N SER A 69 -9.55 7.25 22.93
CA SER A 69 -10.24 8.39 22.31
C SER A 69 -10.32 8.26 20.78
N LEU A 70 -9.30 7.67 20.15
CA LEU A 70 -9.25 7.34 18.73
C LEU A 70 -10.02 6.06 18.36
N LYS A 71 -10.64 5.38 19.32
CA LYS A 71 -11.38 4.11 19.15
C LYS A 71 -10.51 2.95 18.64
N LEU A 72 -9.20 3.06 18.84
CA LEU A 72 -8.24 1.99 18.59
C LEU A 72 -8.25 0.99 19.74
N LEU A 73 -8.44 1.47 20.96
CA LEU A 73 -8.62 0.66 22.16
C LEU A 73 -9.99 0.96 22.79
N GLN A 74 -10.43 0.06 23.66
CA GLN A 74 -11.55 0.29 24.56
C GLN A 74 -11.07 0.11 26.00
N VAL A 75 -11.73 0.77 26.94
CA VAL A 75 -11.35 0.80 28.35
C VAL A 75 -12.55 0.46 29.24
N GLU A 76 -12.31 -0.37 30.25
CA GLU A 76 -13.25 -0.65 31.33
C GLU A 76 -12.64 -0.21 32.66
N THR A 77 -13.46 0.38 33.54
CA THR A 77 -13.03 0.70 34.91
C THR A 77 -13.49 -0.41 35.85
N LYS A 78 -12.54 -1.18 36.40
CA LYS A 78 -12.80 -2.18 37.44
C LYS A 78 -12.02 -1.82 38.70
N THR A 79 -12.70 -1.82 39.85
CA THR A 79 -12.13 -1.50 41.17
C THR A 79 -11.31 -0.20 41.19
N GLY A 80 -11.74 0.81 40.43
CA GLY A 80 -11.08 2.12 40.33
C GLY A 80 -9.85 2.14 39.41
N LYS A 81 -9.58 1.07 38.66
CA LYS A 81 -8.47 0.98 37.70
C LYS A 81 -9.00 0.90 36.27
N ALA A 82 -8.41 1.68 35.38
CA ALA A 82 -8.62 1.58 33.94
C ALA A 82 -7.92 0.32 33.39
N LEU A 83 -8.67 -0.49 32.66
CA LEU A 83 -8.18 -1.71 32.00
C LEU A 83 -8.45 -1.61 30.51
N TYR A 84 -7.39 -1.70 29.71
CA TYR A 84 -7.41 -1.51 28.27
C TYR A 84 -7.46 -2.85 27.55
N GLN A 85 -8.17 -2.87 26.43
CA GLN A 85 -8.28 -4.02 25.53
C GLN A 85 -8.45 -3.55 24.08
N ASN A 86 -8.09 -4.41 23.13
CA ASN A 86 -8.25 -4.12 21.70
C ASN A 86 -9.74 -3.95 21.32
N THR A 87 -10.02 -3.06 20.37
CA THR A 87 -11.29 -3.04 19.61
C THR A 87 -11.23 -3.98 18.41
N GLU A 88 -12.36 -4.23 17.74
CA GLU A 88 -12.39 -5.01 16.49
C GLU A 88 -11.44 -4.45 15.41
N LEU A 89 -11.33 -3.12 15.30
CA LEU A 89 -10.39 -2.47 14.37
C LEU A 89 -8.95 -2.88 14.68
N SER A 90 -8.51 -2.70 15.93
CA SER A 90 -7.13 -3.02 16.32
C SER A 90 -6.83 -4.51 16.26
N SER A 91 -7.75 -5.38 16.71
CA SER A 91 -7.63 -6.84 16.61
C SER A 91 -7.51 -7.30 15.16
N THR A 92 -8.26 -6.69 14.25
CA THR A 92 -8.28 -7.09 12.84
C THR A 92 -7.06 -6.56 12.07
N TYR A 93 -6.68 -5.29 12.27
CA TYR A 93 -5.73 -4.60 11.40
C TYR A 93 -4.40 -4.24 12.06
N LEU A 94 -4.27 -4.29 13.39
CA LEU A 94 -3.08 -3.81 14.11
C LEU A 94 -2.34 -4.90 14.91
N VAL A 95 -2.98 -6.06 15.13
CA VAL A 95 -2.34 -7.26 15.73
C VAL A 95 -1.63 -8.07 14.64
N ARG A 96 -0.34 -8.38 14.84
CA ARG A 96 0.52 -9.05 13.86
C ARG A 96 0.07 -10.46 13.49
N ALA A 97 -0.55 -11.17 14.43
CA ALA A 97 -1.08 -12.52 14.20
C ALA A 97 -2.32 -12.52 13.28
N SER A 98 -2.98 -11.37 13.09
CA SER A 98 -4.11 -11.28 12.18
C SER A 98 -3.66 -11.41 10.72
N PRO A 99 -4.35 -12.23 9.89
CA PRO A 99 -4.06 -12.32 8.46
C PRO A 99 -4.33 -11.01 7.71
N LYS A 100 -5.03 -10.05 8.32
CA LYS A 100 -5.35 -8.73 7.75
C LYS A 100 -4.50 -7.59 8.33
N CYS A 101 -3.46 -7.91 9.10
CA CYS A 101 -2.60 -6.92 9.74
C CYS A 101 -2.02 -5.93 8.72
N GLN A 102 -2.02 -4.63 9.07
CA GLN A 102 -1.48 -3.52 8.30
C GLN A 102 -0.24 -2.90 8.99
N GLY A 103 0.32 -3.58 9.98
CA GLY A 103 1.37 -3.05 10.84
C GLY A 103 2.69 -2.76 10.11
N ASN A 104 3.02 -3.48 9.04
CA ASN A 104 4.23 -3.18 8.26
C ASN A 104 4.01 -1.95 7.39
N MET A 105 2.82 -1.79 6.80
CA MET A 105 2.48 -0.58 6.06
C MET A 105 2.58 0.65 6.98
N LEU A 106 1.99 0.60 8.18
CA LEU A 106 2.07 1.71 9.14
C LEU A 106 3.52 2.03 9.55
N ARG A 107 4.38 1.00 9.72
CA ARG A 107 5.81 1.21 9.99
C ARG A 107 6.53 1.88 8.82
N TYR A 108 6.25 1.47 7.58
CA TYR A 108 6.80 2.12 6.39
C TYR A 108 6.32 3.58 6.28
N LEU A 109 5.04 3.86 6.54
CA LEU A 109 4.51 5.21 6.55
C LEU A 109 5.22 6.10 7.60
N ALA A 110 5.46 5.57 8.80
CA ALA A 110 6.13 6.30 9.88
C ALA A 110 7.59 6.64 9.56
N ARG A 111 8.33 5.66 9.01
CA ARG A 111 9.78 5.76 8.79
C ARG A 111 10.17 6.41 7.48
N THR A 112 9.27 6.41 6.50
CA THR A 112 9.58 6.93 5.15
C THR A 112 8.63 8.03 4.76
N THR A 113 7.35 7.71 4.56
CA THR A 113 6.35 8.65 4.03
C THR A 113 6.23 9.90 4.90
N TYR A 114 6.12 9.75 6.21
CA TYR A 114 5.96 10.88 7.13
C TYR A 114 7.13 11.89 7.04
N LEU A 115 8.36 11.39 6.90
CA LEU A 115 9.55 12.23 6.75
C LEU A 115 9.55 12.98 5.41
N CYS A 116 9.25 12.31 4.30
CA CYS A 116 9.12 12.99 2.99
C CYS A 116 8.02 14.06 2.99
N TRP A 117 6.89 13.79 3.65
CA TRP A 117 5.78 14.74 3.74
C TRP A 117 6.12 16.00 4.53
N GLY A 118 7.13 15.96 5.41
CA GLY A 118 7.72 17.15 6.02
C GLY A 118 8.27 18.16 5.00
N HIS A 119 8.55 17.72 3.78
CA HIS A 119 9.05 18.53 2.66
C HIS A 119 8.00 18.80 1.57
N LEU A 120 6.71 18.55 1.83
CA LEU A 120 5.62 18.73 0.84
C LEU A 120 5.62 20.11 0.19
N THR A 121 5.86 21.18 0.94
CA THR A 121 5.91 22.55 0.37
C THR A 121 6.99 22.68 -0.71
N GLN A 122 8.14 22.03 -0.53
CA GLN A 122 9.20 22.03 -1.53
C GLN A 122 8.83 21.14 -2.73
N ALA A 123 8.21 19.98 -2.49
CA ALA A 123 7.72 19.11 -3.55
C ALA A 123 6.72 19.82 -4.48
N VAL A 124 5.82 20.62 -3.91
CA VAL A 124 4.85 21.43 -4.67
C VAL A 124 5.54 22.53 -5.47
N ARG A 125 6.59 23.16 -4.94
CA ARG A 125 7.34 24.20 -5.65
C ARG A 125 8.15 23.65 -6.81
N ASP A 126 8.86 22.55 -6.57
CA ASP A 126 9.81 22.01 -7.53
C ASP A 126 9.17 21.02 -8.51
N GLY A 127 8.01 20.45 -8.16
CA GLY A 127 7.33 19.44 -8.97
C GLY A 127 8.06 18.09 -9.00
N ARG A 128 8.81 17.74 -7.96
CA ARG A 128 9.62 16.51 -7.88
C ARG A 128 9.63 15.90 -6.47
N ASN A 129 10.09 14.66 -6.36
CA ASN A 129 10.20 13.96 -5.08
C ASN A 129 11.26 14.55 -4.15
N GLN A 130 11.18 14.20 -2.86
CA GLN A 130 11.98 14.80 -1.79
C GLN A 130 12.94 13.83 -1.08
N TYR A 131 13.38 12.75 -1.75
CA TYR A 131 14.30 11.77 -1.15
C TYR A 131 15.66 12.38 -0.77
N LEU A 132 16.16 13.31 -1.58
CA LEU A 132 17.43 14.00 -1.28
C LEU A 132 17.30 14.85 -0.03
N GLU A 133 16.21 15.61 0.10
CA GLU A 133 15.98 16.51 1.23
C GLU A 133 15.63 15.73 2.52
N ALA A 134 14.87 14.64 2.41
CA ALA A 134 14.44 13.84 3.56
C ALA A 134 15.52 12.87 4.07
N PHE A 135 16.35 12.31 3.17
CA PHE A 135 17.30 11.24 3.51
C PHE A 135 18.75 11.49 3.06
N GLY A 136 19.03 12.55 2.32
CA GLY A 136 20.36 12.78 1.74
C GLY A 136 20.71 11.82 0.61
N VAL A 137 19.72 11.14 0.02
CA VAL A 137 19.93 10.11 -1.02
C VAL A 137 19.49 10.64 -2.38
N PRO A 138 20.35 10.64 -3.42
CA PRO A 138 19.96 11.00 -4.77
C PRO A 138 18.87 10.08 -5.34
N SER A 139 17.94 10.63 -6.12
CA SER A 139 16.78 9.93 -6.66
C SER A 139 16.69 9.92 -8.20
N ASP A 140 17.82 10.09 -8.90
CA ASP A 140 17.90 9.98 -10.37
C ASP A 140 17.40 8.61 -10.88
N GLN A 141 17.63 7.58 -10.06
CA GLN A 141 16.99 6.27 -10.20
C GLN A 141 16.05 6.07 -9.01
N LEU A 142 14.75 6.27 -9.25
CA LEU A 142 13.71 6.26 -8.22
C LEU A 142 13.84 5.10 -7.21
N PHE A 143 13.89 3.86 -7.71
CA PHE A 143 13.91 2.68 -6.84
C PHE A 143 15.25 2.46 -6.12
N SER A 144 16.35 3.04 -6.58
CA SER A 144 17.61 3.05 -5.83
C SER A 144 17.50 3.93 -4.58
N ALA A 145 16.74 5.03 -4.63
CA ALA A 145 16.46 5.87 -3.47
C ALA A 145 15.46 5.20 -2.50
N ILE A 146 14.42 4.55 -3.04
CA ILE A 146 13.45 3.78 -2.23
C ILE A 146 14.14 2.61 -1.52
N TYR A 147 15.01 1.88 -2.23
CA TYR A 147 15.75 0.71 -1.73
C TYR A 147 17.16 1.07 -1.24
N ARG A 148 17.30 2.23 -0.58
CA ARG A 148 18.59 2.77 -0.10
C ARG A 148 19.39 1.85 0.84
N SER A 149 18.77 0.79 1.37
CA SER A 149 19.44 -0.31 2.06
C SER A 149 18.62 -1.61 1.95
N GLU A 150 19.21 -2.76 2.33
CA GLU A 150 18.48 -4.03 2.38
C GLU A 150 17.29 -4.00 3.35
N ASP A 151 17.46 -3.37 4.52
CA ASP A 151 16.41 -3.24 5.53
C ASP A 151 15.24 -2.39 5.03
N GLU A 152 15.52 -1.29 4.33
CA GLU A 152 14.49 -0.42 3.75
C GLU A 152 13.76 -1.10 2.60
N ARG A 153 14.49 -1.86 1.76
CA ARG A 153 13.87 -2.70 0.72
C ARG A 153 12.93 -3.72 1.35
N LEU A 154 13.38 -4.44 2.37
CA LEU A 154 12.55 -5.42 3.07
C LEU A 154 11.34 -4.77 3.76
N LEU A 155 11.51 -3.60 4.37
CA LEU A 155 10.43 -2.82 4.98
C LEU A 155 9.39 -2.40 3.94
N PHE A 156 9.84 -1.87 2.80
CA PHE A 156 8.98 -1.52 1.66
C PHE A 156 8.18 -2.74 1.19
N MET A 157 8.87 -3.86 0.91
CA MET A 157 8.22 -5.08 0.41
C MET A 157 7.17 -5.62 1.40
N ARG A 158 7.50 -5.63 2.70
CA ARG A 158 6.54 -6.03 3.76
C ARG A 158 5.38 -5.05 3.88
N GLY A 159 5.63 -3.75 3.77
CA GLY A 159 4.58 -2.74 3.85
C GLY A 159 3.61 -2.84 2.68
N LEU A 160 4.11 -2.96 1.45
CA LEU A 160 3.27 -2.95 0.25
C LEU A 160 2.38 -4.18 0.13
N GLN A 161 2.80 -5.34 0.66
CA GLN A 161 1.97 -6.54 0.60
C GLN A 161 0.76 -6.52 1.53
N ASP A 162 0.83 -5.81 2.67
CA ASP A 162 -0.19 -5.90 3.74
C ASP A 162 -1.58 -5.58 3.19
N VAL A 163 -1.67 -4.63 2.25
CA VAL A 163 -2.94 -4.16 1.67
C VAL A 163 -3.66 -5.23 0.84
N TRP A 164 -2.94 -6.21 0.29
CA TRP A 164 -3.53 -7.25 -0.56
C TRP A 164 -4.36 -8.26 0.24
N SER A 165 -4.09 -8.42 1.54
CA SER A 165 -4.95 -9.22 2.43
C SER A 165 -6.39 -8.68 2.57
N VAL A 166 -6.59 -7.40 2.23
CA VAL A 166 -7.89 -6.72 2.27
C VAL A 166 -8.40 -6.41 0.86
N SER A 167 -7.53 -5.90 -0.01
CA SER A 167 -7.91 -5.40 -1.34
C SER A 167 -7.67 -6.38 -2.48
N GLY A 168 -6.92 -7.46 -2.27
CA GLY A 168 -6.52 -8.39 -3.33
C GLY A 168 -7.71 -9.10 -4.00
N ARG A 169 -8.60 -9.71 -3.21
CA ARG A 169 -9.80 -10.37 -3.75
C ARG A 169 -10.75 -9.41 -4.48
N PRO A 170 -11.09 -8.21 -3.93
CA PRO A 170 -11.91 -7.24 -4.66
C PRO A 170 -11.36 -6.84 -6.03
N VAL A 171 -10.06 -6.58 -6.17
CA VAL A 171 -9.48 -6.13 -7.45
C VAL A 171 -9.33 -7.28 -8.44
N LEU A 172 -8.91 -8.47 -7.98
CA LEU A 172 -8.75 -9.65 -8.83
C LEU A 172 -10.10 -10.21 -9.29
N GLY A 173 -11.15 -10.10 -8.46
CA GLY A 173 -12.52 -10.53 -8.78
C GLY A 173 -13.35 -9.46 -9.51
N ALA A 174 -12.79 -8.29 -9.82
CA ALA A 174 -13.51 -7.24 -10.54
C ALA A 174 -13.84 -7.61 -12.00
N PHE A 175 -13.09 -8.56 -12.56
CA PHE A 175 -13.31 -9.17 -13.86
C PHE A 175 -13.14 -10.69 -13.74
N ASP A 176 -13.70 -11.45 -14.67
CA ASP A 176 -13.39 -12.88 -14.76
C ASP A 176 -12.02 -13.08 -15.42
N LEU A 177 -11.03 -13.48 -14.62
CA LEU A 177 -9.67 -13.76 -15.08
C LEU A 177 -9.44 -15.24 -15.44
N SER A 178 -10.46 -16.10 -15.31
CA SER A 178 -10.35 -17.52 -15.66
C SER A 178 -9.92 -17.82 -17.11
N PRO A 179 -10.19 -16.94 -18.11
CA PRO A 179 -9.67 -17.14 -19.47
C PRO A 179 -8.15 -16.97 -19.63
N PHE A 180 -7.44 -16.49 -18.60
CA PHE A 180 -5.99 -16.20 -18.64
C PHE A 180 -5.22 -17.19 -17.76
N PRO A 181 -4.85 -18.39 -18.27
CA PRO A 181 -4.17 -19.41 -17.48
C PRO A 181 -2.73 -19.05 -17.12
N LEU A 182 -2.04 -18.22 -17.92
CA LEU A 182 -0.70 -17.73 -17.62
C LEU A 182 -0.71 -16.22 -17.35
N ILE A 183 -0.33 -15.82 -16.14
CA ILE A 183 -0.33 -14.42 -15.70
C ILE A 183 1.11 -14.00 -15.37
N CYS A 184 1.50 -12.80 -15.77
CA CYS A 184 2.75 -12.17 -15.33
C CYS A 184 2.43 -10.96 -14.45
N ASP A 185 2.83 -11.00 -13.18
CA ASP A 185 2.72 -9.89 -12.23
C ASP A 185 3.98 -9.01 -12.33
N VAL A 186 3.89 -7.95 -13.14
CA VAL A 186 5.01 -7.05 -13.46
C VAL A 186 5.16 -6.02 -12.36
N GLY A 187 6.32 -5.98 -11.71
CA GLY A 187 6.50 -5.24 -10.45
C GLY A 187 5.82 -5.92 -9.27
N GLY A 188 5.65 -7.25 -9.32
CA GLY A 188 4.87 -8.01 -8.34
C GLY A 188 5.51 -8.11 -6.94
N CYS A 189 6.71 -7.56 -6.76
CA CYS A 189 7.35 -7.37 -5.46
C CYS A 189 7.47 -8.69 -4.66
N SER A 190 6.78 -8.82 -3.52
CA SER A 190 6.83 -10.03 -2.69
C SER A 190 6.03 -11.20 -3.25
N GLY A 191 5.20 -10.99 -4.28
CA GLY A 191 4.27 -12.01 -4.82
C GLY A 191 2.97 -12.16 -4.02
N ALA A 192 2.66 -11.25 -3.10
CA ALA A 192 1.45 -11.33 -2.28
C ALA A 192 0.15 -11.26 -3.10
N LEU A 193 0.08 -10.42 -4.14
CA LEU A 193 -1.09 -10.36 -5.02
C LEU A 193 -1.18 -11.60 -5.92
N ALA A 194 -0.04 -12.11 -6.40
CA ALA A 194 0.04 -13.39 -7.11
C ALA A 194 -0.52 -14.56 -6.28
N LYS A 195 -0.25 -14.60 -4.96
CA LYS A 195 -0.81 -15.59 -4.04
C LYS A 195 -2.32 -15.51 -3.91
N GLU A 196 -2.89 -14.30 -3.80
CA GLU A 196 -4.34 -14.13 -3.83
C GLU A 196 -4.92 -14.56 -5.18
N CYS A 197 -4.22 -14.28 -6.28
CA CYS A 197 -4.63 -14.66 -7.63
C CYS A 197 -4.71 -16.17 -7.81
N THR A 198 -3.67 -16.93 -7.44
CA THR A 198 -3.68 -18.40 -7.60
C THR A 198 -4.61 -19.10 -6.62
N SER A 199 -4.97 -18.45 -5.51
CA SER A 199 -6.04 -18.90 -4.60
C SER A 199 -7.43 -18.68 -5.22
N LEU A 200 -7.66 -17.55 -5.89
CA LEU A 200 -8.95 -17.21 -6.49
C LEU A 200 -9.18 -17.94 -7.83
N TYR A 201 -8.12 -18.19 -8.60
CA TYR A 201 -8.14 -18.87 -9.88
C TYR A 201 -7.22 -20.10 -9.85
N PRO A 202 -7.70 -21.26 -9.37
CA PRO A 202 -6.84 -22.43 -9.13
C PRO A 202 -6.16 -23.00 -10.39
N ALA A 203 -6.70 -22.71 -11.58
CA ALA A 203 -6.14 -23.15 -12.85
C ALA A 203 -4.99 -22.27 -13.36
N CYS A 204 -4.81 -21.06 -12.83
CA CYS A 204 -3.77 -20.15 -13.32
C CYS A 204 -2.39 -20.44 -12.70
N ARG A 205 -1.36 -19.97 -13.41
CA ARG A 205 0.03 -19.88 -12.95
C ARG A 205 0.45 -18.42 -13.02
N VAL A 206 1.22 -17.96 -12.04
CA VAL A 206 1.68 -16.57 -11.99
C VAL A 206 3.21 -16.50 -11.99
N ALA A 207 3.78 -15.74 -12.92
CA ALA A 207 5.18 -15.35 -12.92
C ALA A 207 5.30 -13.94 -12.33
N VAL A 208 5.91 -13.81 -11.15
CA VAL A 208 6.23 -12.52 -10.54
C VAL A 208 7.52 -12.01 -11.18
N PHE A 209 7.44 -10.87 -11.86
CA PHE A 209 8.57 -10.26 -12.56
C PHE A 209 8.98 -8.96 -11.87
N ASP A 210 10.21 -8.91 -11.35
CA ASP A 210 10.74 -7.74 -10.64
C ASP A 210 12.26 -7.66 -10.79
N THR A 211 12.87 -6.59 -10.28
CA THR A 211 14.31 -6.40 -10.28
C THR A 211 15.04 -7.53 -9.51
N PRO A 212 16.29 -7.89 -9.90
CA PRO A 212 17.04 -8.97 -9.26
C PRO A 212 17.10 -8.86 -7.74
N GLU A 213 17.34 -7.66 -7.22
CA GLU A 213 17.43 -7.36 -5.80
C GLU A 213 16.13 -7.65 -5.04
N VAL A 214 14.99 -7.35 -5.65
CA VAL A 214 13.66 -7.59 -5.09
C VAL A 214 13.33 -9.07 -5.15
N VAL A 215 13.58 -9.74 -6.28
CA VAL A 215 13.37 -11.19 -6.43
C VAL A 215 14.18 -11.98 -5.41
N GLN A 216 15.48 -11.71 -5.27
CA GLN A 216 16.32 -12.38 -4.28
C GLN A 216 15.84 -12.16 -2.84
N THR A 217 15.33 -10.95 -2.54
CA THR A 217 14.75 -10.64 -1.23
C THR A 217 13.43 -11.37 -1.03
N ALA A 218 12.62 -11.50 -2.08
CA ALA A 218 11.35 -12.21 -2.09
C ALA A 218 11.58 -13.70 -1.75
N GLU A 219 12.46 -14.37 -2.49
CA GLU A 219 12.79 -15.78 -2.28
C GLU A 219 13.38 -16.06 -0.89
N LYS A 220 14.18 -15.13 -0.35
CA LYS A 220 14.79 -15.27 0.98
C LYS A 220 13.78 -15.13 2.14
N HIS A 221 12.80 -14.24 2.02
CA HIS A 221 11.96 -13.84 3.16
C HIS A 221 10.48 -14.21 3.03
N PHE A 222 10.03 -14.56 1.83
CA PHE A 222 8.62 -14.82 1.53
C PHE A 222 8.52 -16.20 0.89
N SER A 223 8.17 -17.20 1.71
CA SER A 223 8.04 -18.57 1.24
C SER A 223 6.65 -18.81 0.65
N PHE A 224 6.63 -19.43 -0.53
CA PHE A 224 5.42 -19.95 -1.15
C PHE A 224 5.52 -21.47 -1.21
N PRO A 225 4.46 -22.20 -0.83
CA PRO A 225 4.44 -23.64 -1.10
C PRO A 225 4.49 -23.86 -2.61
N GLU A 226 5.15 -24.91 -3.07
CA GLU A 226 5.25 -25.25 -4.51
C GLU A 226 3.85 -25.36 -5.17
N ALA A 227 2.86 -25.81 -4.40
CA ALA A 227 1.45 -25.84 -4.79
C ALA A 227 0.84 -24.47 -5.13
N ALA A 228 1.50 -23.36 -4.79
CA ALA A 228 1.04 -22.01 -5.08
C ALA A 228 1.12 -21.65 -6.56
N ARG A 229 1.86 -22.41 -7.39
CA ARG A 229 2.01 -22.16 -8.84
C ARG A 229 2.52 -20.75 -9.16
N ILE A 230 3.43 -20.27 -8.30
CA ILE A 230 4.10 -18.98 -8.43
C ILE A 230 5.57 -19.23 -8.75
N SER A 231 6.09 -18.52 -9.73
CA SER A 231 7.51 -18.49 -10.06
C SER A 231 8.01 -17.05 -10.06
N PHE A 232 9.29 -16.85 -9.75
CA PHE A 232 9.92 -15.54 -9.81
C PHE A 232 10.83 -15.44 -11.03
N CYS A 233 10.81 -14.27 -11.67
CA CYS A 233 11.63 -13.95 -12.83
C CYS A 233 12.28 -12.59 -12.60
N GLU A 234 13.60 -12.53 -12.64
CA GLU A 234 14.33 -11.28 -12.46
C GLU A 234 14.49 -10.50 -13.78
N GLY A 235 14.38 -9.18 -13.70
CA GLY A 235 14.69 -8.28 -14.80
C GLY A 235 14.10 -6.88 -14.64
N ASP A 236 14.41 -6.01 -15.59
CA ASP A 236 13.87 -4.66 -15.68
C ASP A 236 12.86 -4.57 -16.82
N PHE A 237 11.60 -4.31 -16.46
CA PHE A 237 10.48 -4.30 -17.41
C PHE A 237 10.59 -3.19 -18.48
N PHE A 238 11.47 -2.20 -18.30
CA PHE A 238 11.73 -1.19 -19.33
C PHE A 238 12.69 -1.65 -20.42
N LYS A 239 13.57 -2.63 -20.15
CA LYS A 239 14.63 -3.06 -21.09
C LYS A 239 14.57 -4.55 -21.42
N ASP A 240 14.36 -5.41 -20.44
CA ASP A 240 14.50 -6.86 -20.57
C ASP A 240 13.22 -7.52 -21.12
N PRO A 241 13.33 -8.69 -21.78
CA PRO A 241 12.17 -9.43 -22.24
C PRO A 241 11.22 -9.75 -21.08
N LEU A 242 9.92 -9.51 -21.28
CA LEU A 242 8.90 -9.88 -20.30
C LEU A 242 8.62 -11.39 -20.42
N PRO A 243 8.34 -12.09 -19.29
CA PRO A 243 7.85 -13.47 -19.34
C PRO A 243 6.60 -13.58 -20.20
N GLU A 244 6.48 -14.65 -20.98
CA GLU A 244 5.26 -14.88 -21.75
C GLU A 244 4.06 -15.02 -20.81
N ALA A 245 2.96 -14.34 -21.14
CA ALA A 245 1.71 -14.42 -20.40
C ALA A 245 0.50 -14.11 -21.28
N ASP A 246 -0.65 -14.63 -20.87
CA ASP A 246 -1.96 -14.30 -21.43
C ASP A 246 -2.50 -13.00 -20.82
N LEU A 247 -2.14 -12.72 -19.56
CA LEU A 247 -2.48 -11.49 -18.85
C LEU A 247 -1.26 -10.91 -18.13
N TYR A 248 -0.99 -9.63 -18.34
CA TYR A 248 0.00 -8.90 -17.54
C TYR A 248 -0.72 -8.08 -16.46
N LEU A 249 -0.34 -8.27 -15.21
CA LEU A 249 -0.84 -7.53 -14.06
C LEU A 249 0.13 -6.40 -13.73
N LEU A 250 -0.39 -5.18 -13.60
CA LEU A 250 0.32 -3.99 -13.17
C LEU A 250 -0.41 -3.41 -11.96
N ALA A 251 -0.02 -3.83 -10.76
CA ALA A 251 -0.62 -3.35 -9.53
C ALA A 251 0.29 -2.34 -8.84
N ARG A 252 -0.16 -1.07 -8.78
CA ARG A 252 0.62 0.03 -8.18
C ARG A 252 2.00 0.18 -8.81
N VAL A 253 2.00 0.22 -10.14
CA VAL A 253 3.24 0.37 -10.95
C VAL A 253 3.15 1.62 -11.78
N LEU A 254 2.02 1.85 -12.46
CA LEU A 254 1.91 2.99 -13.37
C LEU A 254 1.88 4.31 -12.61
N HIS A 255 1.40 4.32 -11.37
CA HIS A 255 1.35 5.54 -10.57
C HIS A 255 2.74 6.06 -10.13
N ASP A 256 3.79 5.25 -10.22
CA ASP A 256 5.16 5.65 -9.87
C ASP A 256 5.83 6.50 -10.94
N TRP A 257 5.30 6.46 -12.17
CA TRP A 257 6.00 6.90 -13.37
C TRP A 257 5.29 8.03 -14.10
N THR A 258 6.09 8.80 -14.84
CA THR A 258 5.60 9.78 -15.82
C THR A 258 4.80 9.12 -16.95
N ASP A 259 3.96 9.90 -17.62
CA ASP A 259 3.13 9.39 -18.73
C ASP A 259 3.99 8.80 -19.86
N GLU A 260 5.17 9.36 -20.13
CA GLU A 260 6.12 8.85 -21.13
C GLU A 260 6.64 7.45 -20.77
N ARG A 261 7.00 7.23 -19.50
CA ARG A 261 7.46 5.93 -19.01
C ARG A 261 6.32 4.92 -18.97
N CYS A 262 5.12 5.33 -18.55
CA CYS A 262 3.92 4.49 -18.63
C CYS A 262 3.64 4.04 -20.07
N SER A 263 3.65 4.98 -21.04
CA SER A 263 3.44 4.65 -22.45
C SER A 263 4.48 3.67 -22.98
N ARG A 264 5.77 3.85 -22.62
CA ARG A 264 6.85 2.92 -23.00
C ARG A 264 6.61 1.52 -22.45
N LEU A 265 6.27 1.39 -21.17
CA LEU A 265 5.99 0.10 -20.53
C LEU A 265 4.77 -0.58 -21.17
N LEU A 266 3.66 0.14 -21.29
CA LEU A 266 2.43 -0.40 -21.88
C LEU A 266 2.62 -0.83 -23.34
N ALA A 267 3.41 -0.10 -24.14
CA ALA A 267 3.74 -0.50 -25.50
C ALA A 267 4.58 -1.80 -25.55
N ARG A 268 5.50 -2.01 -24.59
CA ARG A 268 6.25 -3.26 -24.46
C ARG A 268 5.33 -4.42 -24.10
N ILE A 269 4.46 -4.23 -23.11
CA ILE A 269 3.47 -5.24 -22.69
C ILE A 269 2.55 -5.60 -23.86
N HIS A 270 2.01 -4.61 -24.57
CA HIS A 270 1.16 -4.84 -25.74
C HIS A 270 1.85 -5.70 -26.80
N ARG A 271 3.15 -5.43 -27.09
CA ARG A 271 3.93 -6.25 -28.03
C ARG A 271 4.10 -7.69 -27.57
N ALA A 272 4.27 -7.90 -26.25
CA ALA A 272 4.42 -9.21 -25.63
C ALA A 272 3.08 -9.97 -25.47
N CYS A 273 1.94 -9.29 -25.46
CA CYS A 273 0.61 -9.92 -25.44
C CYS A 273 0.35 -10.70 -26.74
N LYS A 274 -0.15 -11.94 -26.62
CA LYS A 274 -0.73 -12.68 -27.75
C LYS A 274 -2.11 -12.09 -28.10
N PRO A 275 -2.65 -12.29 -29.33
CA PRO A 275 -4.04 -11.93 -29.65
C PRO A 275 -5.01 -12.55 -28.64
N GLY A 276 -5.93 -11.74 -28.09
CA GLY A 276 -6.84 -12.18 -27.03
C GLY A 276 -6.25 -12.13 -25.61
N GLY A 277 -4.95 -11.89 -25.47
CA GLY A 277 -4.33 -11.56 -24.19
C GLY A 277 -4.64 -10.13 -23.74
N GLY A 278 -4.22 -9.76 -22.53
CA GLY A 278 -4.54 -8.45 -21.98
C GLY A 278 -3.61 -7.94 -20.90
N VAL A 279 -4.00 -6.79 -20.35
CA VAL A 279 -3.37 -6.16 -19.20
C VAL A 279 -4.44 -5.81 -18.17
N LEU A 280 -4.20 -6.19 -16.91
CA LEU A 280 -4.98 -5.77 -15.75
C LEU A 280 -4.17 -4.73 -14.97
N VAL A 281 -4.65 -3.50 -14.93
CA VAL A 281 -4.07 -2.41 -14.14
C VAL A 281 -4.86 -2.28 -12.85
N VAL A 282 -4.17 -2.28 -11.71
CA VAL A 282 -4.75 -2.12 -10.37
C VAL A 282 -4.17 -0.87 -9.72
N GLU A 283 -4.97 0.19 -9.63
CA GLU A 283 -4.54 1.53 -9.20
C GLU A 283 -5.68 2.25 -8.46
N SER A 284 -5.39 3.32 -7.71
CA SER A 284 -6.43 4.13 -7.07
C SER A 284 -6.98 5.16 -8.06
N LEU A 285 -8.20 4.97 -8.58
CA LEU A 285 -8.70 5.84 -9.63
C LEU A 285 -9.19 7.19 -9.06
N LEU A 286 -8.75 8.28 -9.65
CA LEU A 286 -9.38 9.58 -9.42
C LEU A 286 -10.79 9.61 -10.03
N ALA A 287 -11.70 10.37 -9.41
CA ALA A 287 -13.01 10.69 -9.95
C ALA A 287 -12.86 11.32 -11.35
N ALA A 288 -13.92 11.25 -12.15
CA ALA A 288 -13.86 11.70 -13.56
C ALA A 288 -13.44 13.17 -13.70
N ASP A 289 -13.78 14.01 -12.72
CA ASP A 289 -13.42 15.43 -12.69
C ASP A 289 -12.08 15.70 -11.96
N GLY A 290 -11.38 14.66 -11.53
CA GLY A 290 -10.10 14.74 -10.80
C GLY A 290 -10.22 15.19 -9.34
N ARG A 291 -11.42 15.42 -8.80
CA ARG A 291 -11.64 16.05 -7.48
C ARG A 291 -12.11 15.08 -6.40
N GLY A 292 -11.55 13.87 -6.40
CA GLY A 292 -11.78 12.89 -5.34
C GLY A 292 -11.51 11.45 -5.78
N PRO A 293 -11.78 10.46 -4.93
CA PRO A 293 -11.99 10.63 -3.49
C PRO A 293 -10.76 11.25 -2.80
N LEU A 294 -10.92 11.82 -1.60
CA LEU A 294 -9.82 12.46 -0.85
C LEU A 294 -8.60 11.54 -0.74
N THR A 295 -8.81 10.26 -0.46
CA THR A 295 -7.72 9.27 -0.36
C THR A 295 -6.89 9.18 -1.64
N ALA A 296 -7.53 9.13 -2.82
CA ALA A 296 -6.83 9.08 -4.10
C ALA A 296 -6.09 10.40 -4.39
N GLN A 297 -6.60 11.54 -3.93
CA GLN A 297 -5.88 12.81 -4.03
C GLN A 297 -4.64 12.85 -3.13
N LEU A 298 -4.75 12.38 -1.88
CA LEU A 298 -3.60 12.26 -0.99
C LEU A 298 -2.57 11.28 -1.55
N TYR A 299 -2.99 10.20 -2.21
CA TYR A 299 -2.08 9.28 -2.88
C TYR A 299 -1.40 9.92 -4.09
N SER A 300 -2.11 10.73 -4.87
CA SER A 300 -1.50 11.48 -5.97
C SER A 300 -0.45 12.49 -5.48
N LEU A 301 -0.72 13.20 -4.38
CA LEU A 301 0.29 14.04 -3.72
C LEU A 301 1.44 13.20 -3.14
N ASN A 302 1.15 12.01 -2.62
CA ASN A 302 2.19 11.10 -2.17
C ASN A 302 3.12 10.67 -3.31
N MET A 303 2.57 10.44 -4.52
CA MET A 303 3.36 10.15 -5.72
C MET A 303 4.23 11.35 -6.11
N LEU A 304 3.73 12.58 -6.04
CA LEU A 304 4.58 13.77 -6.24
C LEU A 304 5.74 13.81 -5.22
N VAL A 305 5.45 13.53 -3.95
CA VAL A 305 6.43 13.65 -2.85
C VAL A 305 7.49 12.53 -2.89
N GLN A 306 7.15 11.34 -3.40
CA GLN A 306 8.01 10.16 -3.33
C GLN A 306 8.45 9.59 -4.69
N THR A 307 7.67 9.76 -5.75
CA THR A 307 7.89 9.09 -7.04
C THR A 307 8.11 10.08 -8.18
N GLU A 308 7.96 9.63 -9.43
CA GLU A 308 7.95 10.49 -10.62
C GLU A 308 6.52 10.69 -11.16
N GLY A 309 5.53 10.06 -10.54
CA GLY A 309 4.21 9.86 -11.12
C GLY A 309 3.08 10.53 -10.37
N ARG A 310 1.88 9.98 -10.57
CA ARG A 310 0.60 10.49 -10.05
C ARG A 310 -0.50 9.45 -10.16
N GLU A 311 -1.54 9.61 -9.35
CA GLU A 311 -2.81 8.94 -9.59
C GLU A 311 -3.52 9.56 -10.80
N ARG A 312 -4.34 8.76 -11.49
CA ARG A 312 -4.98 9.15 -12.76
C ARG A 312 -6.46 8.81 -12.78
N THR A 313 -7.21 9.53 -13.60
CA THR A 313 -8.64 9.26 -13.85
C THR A 313 -8.81 8.05 -14.78
N PRO A 314 -10.00 7.43 -14.82
CA PRO A 314 -10.33 6.40 -15.80
C PRO A 314 -10.06 6.83 -17.25
N ALA A 315 -10.32 8.09 -17.59
CA ALA A 315 -10.12 8.60 -18.95
C ALA A 315 -8.63 8.68 -19.31
N GLN A 316 -7.77 9.08 -18.37
CA GLN A 316 -6.32 9.13 -18.57
C GLN A 316 -5.74 7.72 -18.76
N TYR A 317 -6.13 6.73 -17.93
CA TYR A 317 -5.70 5.35 -18.13
C TYR A 317 -6.20 4.77 -19.47
N ARG A 318 -7.44 5.05 -19.86
CA ARG A 318 -7.97 4.67 -21.19
C ARG A 318 -7.12 5.23 -22.33
N ALA A 319 -6.72 6.50 -22.23
CA ALA A 319 -5.88 7.13 -23.24
C ALA A 319 -4.49 6.46 -23.32
N LEU A 320 -3.84 6.21 -22.19
CA LEU A 320 -2.54 5.52 -22.14
C LEU A 320 -2.62 4.11 -22.73
N LEU A 321 -3.63 3.32 -22.35
CA LEU A 321 -3.84 1.96 -22.85
C LEU A 321 -4.15 1.94 -24.35
N ALA A 322 -5.03 2.83 -24.82
CA ALA A 322 -5.38 2.92 -26.23
C ALA A 322 -4.18 3.36 -27.09
N ALA A 323 -3.37 4.31 -26.61
CA ALA A 323 -2.15 4.75 -27.29
C ALA A 323 -1.11 3.62 -27.42
N ALA A 324 -1.06 2.70 -26.46
CA ALA A 324 -0.21 1.51 -26.52
C ALA A 324 -0.73 0.41 -27.48
N GLY A 325 -1.99 0.50 -27.93
CA GLY A 325 -2.62 -0.43 -28.87
C GLY A 325 -3.71 -1.32 -28.26
N PHE A 326 -3.91 -1.28 -26.94
CA PHE A 326 -4.96 -2.06 -26.28
C PHE A 326 -6.36 -1.56 -26.65
N ARG A 327 -7.31 -2.48 -26.65
CA ARG A 327 -8.73 -2.28 -26.96
C ARG A 327 -9.61 -2.73 -25.80
N HIS A 328 -10.91 -2.51 -25.94
CA HIS A 328 -11.94 -2.94 -24.98
C HIS A 328 -11.65 -2.55 -23.52
N VAL A 329 -11.08 -1.36 -23.31
CA VAL A 329 -10.72 -0.89 -21.96
C VAL A 329 -11.98 -0.79 -21.10
N GLN A 330 -11.98 -1.46 -19.95
CA GLN A 330 -13.06 -1.44 -18.99
C GLN A 330 -12.50 -1.06 -17.62
N CYS A 331 -13.19 -0.20 -16.88
CA CYS A 331 -12.78 0.21 -15.54
C CYS A 331 -13.87 -0.23 -14.55
N ARG A 332 -13.49 -0.83 -13.44
CA ARG A 332 -14.39 -1.29 -12.37
C ARG A 332 -13.95 -0.67 -11.06
N ARG A 333 -14.87 0.07 -10.44
CA ARG A 333 -14.71 0.55 -9.06
C ARG A 333 -15.00 -0.60 -8.11
N THR A 334 -14.10 -0.88 -7.17
CA THR A 334 -14.31 -1.97 -6.19
C THR A 334 -15.05 -1.52 -4.94
N GLY A 335 -15.14 -0.21 -4.72
CA GLY A 335 -15.59 0.38 -3.45
C GLY A 335 -14.52 0.36 -2.35
N GLY A 336 -13.35 -0.24 -2.61
CA GLY A 336 -12.18 -0.20 -1.76
C GLY A 336 -11.17 0.89 -2.18
N LEU A 337 -9.93 0.73 -1.73
CA LEU A 337 -8.83 1.68 -1.99
C LEU A 337 -8.34 1.65 -3.45
N TYR A 338 -8.30 0.45 -4.03
CA TYR A 338 -7.82 0.22 -5.38
C TYR A 338 -8.93 -0.28 -6.28
N ASP A 339 -8.85 0.12 -7.54
CA ASP A 339 -9.78 -0.23 -8.59
C ASP A 339 -9.08 -1.04 -9.67
N ALA A 340 -9.86 -1.66 -10.56
CA ALA A 340 -9.33 -2.53 -11.60
C ALA A 340 -9.66 -1.99 -13.00
N ILE A 341 -8.69 -2.07 -13.91
CA ILE A 341 -8.86 -1.70 -15.32
C ILE A 341 -8.34 -2.85 -16.18
N LEU A 342 -9.23 -3.47 -16.96
CA LEU A 342 -8.86 -4.53 -17.90
C LEU A 342 -8.88 -3.99 -19.33
N ALA A 343 -7.85 -4.29 -20.09
CA ALA A 343 -7.80 -4.04 -21.53
C ALA A 343 -7.21 -5.24 -22.26
N THR A 344 -7.68 -5.50 -23.49
CA THR A 344 -7.26 -6.67 -24.29
C THR A 344 -6.63 -6.24 -25.60
N ARG A 345 -5.81 -7.11 -26.19
CA ARG A 345 -5.17 -6.89 -27.49
C ARG A 345 -6.03 -7.35 -28.66
#